data_AF-A0AAJ5LD73-F1
#
_entry.id   AF-A0AAJ5LD73-F1
#
_cell.length_a   1.000
_cell.length_b   1.000
_cell.length_c   1.000
_cell.angle_alpha   90.00
_cell.angle_beta   90.00
_cell.angle_gamma   90.00
#
_symmetry.space_group_name_H-M   'P 1'
#
loop_
_entity.id
_entity.type
_entity.pdbx_description
1 polymer ?
#
loop_
_entity_poly.entity_id
_entity_poly.type
_entity_poly.pdbx_seq_one_letter_code
_entity_poly.pdbx_strand_id
1 'polypeptide(L)'
;MVPVGRKLFRAHSRKHLTGATGEFSNPNLQRARKPRDMPLATHQILNEWFVDRFGVAYREKSLFCTGDPLIAAGYVNSDSSLILIEPVGNYSVCYSPNCKDLFGIYQFYWSTSNPSALEIRTRMDGLDFVQHQNSGLSEAAATGCEVMLFAESFRYQIC
;
A
#
# COMPACT_ATOMS: atom_id res chain seq x y z
N MET A 1 10.99 6.20 -28.43
CA MET A 1 10.65 5.28 -27.34
C MET A 1 10.11 6.10 -26.19
N VAL A 2 8.81 5.98 -25.88
CA VAL A 2 8.27 6.51 -24.63
C VAL A 2 8.91 5.66 -23.52
N PRO A 3 9.55 6.26 -22.50
CA PRO A 3 10.03 5.49 -21.36
C PRO A 3 8.84 4.72 -20.81
N VAL A 4 8.91 3.39 -20.77
CA VAL A 4 7.89 2.59 -20.08
C VAL A 4 8.03 2.95 -18.61
N GLY A 5 7.24 3.93 -18.15
CA GLY A 5 7.27 4.41 -16.79
C GLY A 5 7.11 3.22 -15.85
N ARG A 6 7.91 3.20 -14.76
CA ARG A 6 7.82 2.12 -13.78
C ARG A 6 6.38 2.02 -13.28
N LYS A 7 5.81 0.83 -13.37
CA LYS A 7 4.41 0.54 -13.04
C LYS A 7 4.30 -0.04 -11.63
N LEU A 8 3.11 0.07 -11.04
CA LEU A 8 2.79 -0.55 -9.75
C LEU A 8 2.03 -1.85 -9.97
N PHE A 9 2.35 -2.85 -9.16
CA PHE A 9 1.79 -4.19 -9.20
C PHE A 9 1.17 -4.56 -7.86
N ARG A 10 0.14 -5.39 -7.90
CA ARG A 10 -0.40 -6.05 -6.70
C ARG A 10 -1.13 -7.33 -7.05
N ALA A 11 -1.23 -8.23 -6.07
CA ALA A 11 -2.28 -9.25 -6.09
C ALA A 11 -3.64 -8.58 -5.82
N HIS A 12 -4.64 -8.95 -6.61
CA HIS A 12 -6.01 -8.46 -6.47
C HIS A 12 -7.02 -9.57 -6.65
N SER A 13 -8.12 -9.54 -5.88
CA SER A 13 -9.13 -10.60 -5.93
C SER A 13 -9.87 -10.59 -7.27
N ARG A 14 -9.98 -11.76 -7.91
CA ARG A 14 -10.60 -11.91 -9.24
C ARG A 14 -12.08 -11.50 -9.25
N LYS A 15 -12.76 -11.53 -8.09
CA LYS A 15 -14.16 -11.10 -7.97
C LYS A 15 -14.40 -9.62 -8.29
N HIS A 16 -13.34 -8.80 -8.28
CA HIS A 16 -13.39 -7.37 -8.60
C HIS A 16 -12.85 -7.07 -10.00
N LEU A 17 -12.48 -8.10 -10.76
CA LEU A 17 -11.90 -7.96 -12.10
C LEU A 17 -12.88 -8.52 -13.11
N THR A 18 -13.17 -7.74 -14.14
CA THR A 18 -13.97 -8.13 -15.31
C THR A 18 -13.12 -7.98 -16.57
N GLY A 19 -12.84 -9.09 -17.26
CA GLY A 19 -11.95 -9.09 -18.43
C GLY A 19 -10.47 -8.83 -18.09
N ALA A 20 -9.63 -8.73 -19.13
CA ALA A 20 -8.18 -8.55 -18.99
C ALA A 20 -7.77 -7.14 -18.53
N THR A 21 -8.62 -6.14 -18.76
CA THR A 21 -8.44 -4.74 -18.37
C THR A 21 -9.76 -4.16 -17.89
N GLY A 22 -9.71 -3.21 -16.96
CA GLY A 22 -10.92 -2.53 -16.51
C GLY A 22 -10.63 -1.47 -15.46
N GLU A 23 -11.67 -1.05 -14.76
CA GLU A 23 -11.60 -0.12 -13.64
C GLU A 23 -12.43 -0.69 -12.47
N PHE A 24 -11.97 -0.45 -11.24
CA PHE A 24 -12.75 -0.77 -10.03
C PHE A 24 -12.63 0.36 -9.00
N SER A 25 -13.69 0.58 -8.23
CA SER A 25 -13.69 1.51 -7.11
C SER A 25 -12.87 0.97 -5.94
N ASN A 26 -12.19 1.84 -5.22
CA ASN A 26 -11.40 1.48 -4.06
C ASN A 26 -12.28 0.81 -2.99
N PRO A 27 -12.11 -0.51 -2.75
CA PRO A 27 -12.99 -1.24 -1.84
C PRO A 27 -12.80 -0.80 -0.38
N ASN A 28 -11.69 -0.12 -0.06
CA ASN A 28 -11.36 0.30 1.30
C ASN A 28 -12.01 1.64 1.70
N LEU A 29 -12.64 2.35 0.75
CA LEU A 29 -13.46 3.51 1.08
C LEU A 29 -14.80 3.10 1.72
N GLN A 30 -15.36 1.97 1.26
CA GLN A 30 -16.68 1.49 1.65
C GLN A 30 -16.66 0.50 2.83
N ARG A 31 -15.47 0.08 3.29
CA ARG A 31 -15.35 -0.86 4.41
C ARG A 31 -14.19 -0.48 5.32
N ALA A 32 -14.35 -0.71 6.62
CA ALA A 32 -13.23 -0.72 7.53
C ALA A 32 -12.35 -1.94 7.24
N ARG A 33 -11.06 -1.73 6.94
CA ARG A 33 -10.12 -2.83 6.74
C ARG A 33 -9.81 -3.45 8.11
N LYS A 34 -10.14 -4.74 8.28
CA LYS A 34 -9.64 -5.50 9.43
C LYS A 34 -8.18 -5.92 9.18
N PRO A 35 -7.24 -5.63 10.09
CA PRO A 35 -5.87 -6.13 10.00
C PRO A 35 -5.89 -7.67 9.95
N ARG A 36 -5.09 -8.26 9.05
CA ARG A 36 -5.00 -9.71 8.91
C ARG A 36 -3.95 -10.28 9.87
N ASP A 37 -2.74 -9.74 9.79
CA ASP A 37 -1.56 -10.34 10.43
C ASP A 37 -0.96 -9.47 11.57
N MET A 38 -1.48 -8.25 11.75
CA MET A 38 -1.02 -7.30 12.76
C MET A 38 -2.11 -7.07 13.82
N PRO A 39 -1.78 -7.03 15.12
CA PRO A 39 -2.74 -6.69 16.17
C PRO A 39 -3.44 -5.35 15.91
N LEU A 40 -4.73 -5.29 16.25
CA LEU A 40 -5.57 -4.12 15.97
C LEU A 40 -4.99 -2.84 16.62
N ALA A 41 -4.53 -2.92 17.87
CA ALA A 41 -3.96 -1.77 18.58
C ALA A 41 -2.73 -1.19 17.86
N THR A 42 -1.79 -2.04 17.45
CA THR A 42 -0.61 -1.62 16.66
C THR A 42 -1.04 -0.99 15.34
N HIS A 43 -2.01 -1.61 14.65
CA HIS A 43 -2.53 -1.07 13.40
C HIS A 43 -3.17 0.31 13.56
N GLN A 44 -3.91 0.53 14.64
CA GLN A 44 -4.52 1.82 14.96
C GLN A 44 -3.46 2.90 15.20
N ILE A 45 -2.44 2.60 16.02
CA ILE A 45 -1.33 3.53 16.28
C ILE A 45 -0.60 3.93 14.99
N LEU A 46 -0.34 2.95 14.10
CA LEU A 46 0.26 3.23 12.80
C LEU A 46 -0.63 4.10 11.92
N ASN A 47 -1.93 3.80 11.87
CA ASN A 47 -2.89 4.57 11.08
C ASN A 47 -3.02 6.02 11.58
N GLU A 48 -3.08 6.22 12.91
CA GLU A 48 -3.06 7.54 13.53
C GLU A 48 -1.80 8.32 13.17
N TRP A 49 -0.63 7.68 13.18
CA TRP A 49 0.61 8.35 12.77
C TRP A 49 0.54 8.84 11.32
N PHE A 50 -0.02 8.05 10.39
CA PHE A 50 -0.22 8.51 9.00
C PHE A 50 -1.23 9.67 8.89
N VAL A 51 -2.30 9.64 9.67
CA VAL A 51 -3.29 10.73 9.72
C VAL A 51 -2.67 12.01 10.27
N ASP A 52 -1.95 11.93 11.38
CA ASP A 52 -1.30 13.08 12.01
C ASP A 52 -0.25 13.71 11.08
N ARG A 53 0.50 12.89 10.34
CA ARG A 53 1.61 13.33 9.47
C ARG A 53 1.13 13.85 8.11
N PHE A 54 0.14 13.20 7.51
CA PHE A 54 -0.21 13.37 6.09
C PHE A 54 -1.70 13.64 5.83
N GLY A 55 -2.53 13.64 6.87
CA GLY A 55 -3.98 13.80 6.77
C GLY A 55 -4.72 12.63 6.14
N VAL A 56 -4.05 11.49 5.89
CA VAL A 56 -4.64 10.33 5.21
C VAL A 56 -4.43 9.07 6.03
N ALA A 57 -5.53 8.36 6.30
CA ALA A 57 -5.53 7.04 6.96
C ALA A 57 -5.02 5.94 6.01
N TYR A 58 -3.74 6.01 5.63
CA TYR A 58 -3.17 5.19 4.56
C TYR A 58 -3.35 3.70 4.79
N ARG A 59 -3.22 3.23 6.04
CA ARG A 59 -3.33 1.81 6.38
C ARG A 59 -4.74 1.26 6.15
N GLU A 60 -5.74 2.10 6.34
CA GLU A 60 -7.14 1.72 6.22
C GLU A 60 -7.72 1.98 4.84
N LYS A 61 -7.34 3.09 4.19
CA LYS A 61 -8.02 3.61 3.00
C LYS A 61 -7.29 3.36 1.69
N SER A 62 -6.04 2.92 1.73
CA SER A 62 -5.22 2.75 0.53
C SER A 62 -5.23 1.33 0.01
N LEU A 63 -4.85 1.20 -1.26
CA LEU A 63 -4.40 -0.05 -1.83
C LEU A 63 -2.88 -0.18 -1.67
N PHE A 64 -2.46 -1.40 -1.38
CA PHE A 64 -1.05 -1.74 -1.20
C PHE A 64 -0.55 -2.35 -2.49
N CYS A 65 0.56 -1.83 -2.98
CA CYS A 65 1.20 -2.23 -4.23
C CYS A 65 2.72 -2.05 -4.11
N THR A 66 3.46 -2.46 -5.13
CA THR A 66 4.92 -2.32 -5.20
C THR A 66 5.34 -2.19 -6.66
N GLY A 67 6.49 -1.58 -6.91
CA GLY A 67 7.11 -1.62 -8.25
C GLY A 67 7.80 -2.94 -8.59
N ASP A 68 7.92 -3.86 -7.62
CA ASP A 68 8.50 -5.19 -7.83
C ASP A 68 7.39 -6.23 -8.13
N PRO A 69 7.27 -6.72 -9.37
CA PRO A 69 6.23 -7.67 -9.73
C PRO A 69 6.40 -9.03 -9.05
N LEU A 70 7.62 -9.43 -8.64
CA LEU A 70 7.86 -10.70 -7.96
C LEU A 70 7.33 -10.65 -6.52
N ILE A 71 7.54 -9.53 -5.82
CA ILE A 71 6.95 -9.30 -4.49
C ILE A 71 5.42 -9.35 -4.60
N ALA A 72 4.84 -8.64 -5.57
CA ALA A 72 3.38 -8.64 -5.78
C ALA A 72 2.85 -10.04 -6.13
N ALA A 73 3.57 -10.82 -6.95
CA ALA A 73 3.21 -12.18 -7.33
C ALA A 73 3.21 -13.15 -6.13
N GLY A 74 4.07 -12.92 -5.13
CA GLY A 74 4.10 -13.72 -3.90
C GLY A 74 2.80 -13.69 -3.09
N TYR A 75 1.94 -12.69 -3.32
CA TYR A 75 0.61 -12.59 -2.68
C TYR A 75 -0.52 -13.22 -3.51
N VAL A 76 -0.22 -13.76 -4.71
CA VAL A 76 -1.23 -14.41 -5.55
C VAL A 76 -1.57 -15.79 -5.00
N ASN A 77 -2.86 -16.03 -4.83
CA ASN A 77 -3.47 -17.32 -4.51
C ASN A 77 -4.55 -17.69 -5.53
N SER A 78 -5.23 -18.82 -5.31
CA SER A 78 -6.29 -19.36 -6.18
C SER A 78 -7.41 -18.37 -6.49
N ASP A 79 -7.67 -17.35 -5.69
CA ASP A 79 -8.79 -16.41 -5.86
C ASP A 79 -8.35 -15.00 -6.30
N SER A 80 -7.09 -14.86 -6.69
CA SER A 80 -6.49 -13.58 -7.05
C SER A 80 -5.67 -13.65 -8.34
N SER A 81 -5.43 -12.49 -8.94
CA SER A 81 -4.54 -12.32 -10.09
C SER A 81 -3.52 -11.24 -9.78
N LEU A 82 -2.34 -11.36 -10.38
CA LEU A 82 -1.39 -10.26 -10.45
C LEU A 82 -1.95 -9.22 -11.42
N ILE A 83 -2.01 -7.97 -10.98
CA ILE A 83 -2.44 -6.85 -11.82
C ILE A 83 -1.41 -5.74 -11.80
N LEU A 84 -1.32 -5.05 -12.94
CA LEU A 84 -0.88 -3.66 -13.02
C LEU A 84 -1.99 -2.76 -12.52
N ILE A 85 -1.65 -1.72 -11.77
CA ILE A 85 -2.63 -0.80 -11.21
C ILE A 85 -2.21 0.66 -11.36
N GLU A 86 -3.15 1.50 -11.75
CA GLU A 86 -2.99 2.95 -11.89
C GLU A 86 -4.20 3.66 -11.23
N PRO A 87 -3.99 4.75 -10.47
CA PRO A 87 -5.11 5.51 -9.94
C PRO A 87 -5.83 6.26 -11.05
N VAL A 88 -7.15 6.45 -10.90
CA VAL A 88 -7.96 7.30 -11.78
C VAL A 88 -8.39 8.54 -11.02
N GLY A 89 -8.22 9.72 -11.62
CA GLY A 89 -8.52 11.00 -10.99
C GLY A 89 -7.47 11.44 -9.97
N ASN A 90 -7.92 12.11 -8.91
CA ASN A 90 -7.04 12.56 -7.83
C ASN A 90 -6.55 11.38 -6.99
N TYR A 91 -5.27 11.39 -6.63
CA TYR A 91 -4.65 10.35 -5.83
C TYR A 91 -3.56 10.89 -4.91
N SER A 92 -3.29 10.10 -3.89
CA SER A 92 -2.24 10.34 -2.90
C SER A 92 -1.40 9.08 -2.79
N VAL A 93 -0.09 9.19 -3.00
CA VAL A 93 0.85 8.08 -2.87
C VAL A 93 1.71 8.29 -1.62
N CYS A 94 1.89 7.25 -0.82
CA CYS A 94 2.83 7.25 0.30
C CYS A 94 3.68 5.99 0.28
N TYR A 95 4.97 6.18 0.49
CA TYR A 95 5.96 5.11 0.53
C TYR A 95 7.17 5.57 1.36
N SER A 96 8.06 4.64 1.65
CA SER A 96 9.36 4.92 2.24
C SER A 96 10.42 4.07 1.51
N PRO A 97 11.58 4.64 1.14
CA PRO A 97 12.70 3.86 0.62
C PRO A 97 13.35 2.96 1.70
N ASN A 98 13.11 3.26 2.97
CA ASN A 98 13.69 2.59 4.14
C ASN A 98 12.73 1.56 4.77
N CYS A 99 11.53 1.39 4.24
CA CYS A 99 10.53 0.46 4.73
C CYS A 99 10.06 -0.47 3.61
N LYS A 100 10.60 -1.70 3.58
CA LYS A 100 10.18 -2.72 2.60
C LYS A 100 8.68 -2.99 2.67
N ASP A 101 8.17 -3.24 3.87
CA ASP A 101 6.75 -3.26 4.18
C ASP A 101 6.58 -3.13 5.71
N LEU A 102 5.45 -2.56 6.14
CA LEU A 102 5.21 -2.33 7.57
C LEU A 102 4.96 -3.60 8.37
N PHE A 103 4.55 -4.69 7.71
CA PHE A 103 4.35 -5.95 8.41
C PHE A 103 5.69 -6.60 8.79
N GLY A 104 6.70 -6.53 7.93
CA GLY A 104 8.06 -6.95 8.22
C GLY A 104 8.68 -6.15 9.38
N ILE A 105 8.45 -4.82 9.43
CA ILE A 105 8.85 -3.99 10.57
C ILE A 105 8.19 -4.48 11.86
N TYR A 106 6.87 -4.74 11.83
CA TYR A 106 6.17 -5.30 12.98
C TYR A 106 6.72 -6.67 13.39
N GLN A 107 6.96 -7.57 12.43
CA GLN A 107 7.50 -8.90 12.72
C GLN A 107 8.86 -8.81 13.42
N PHE A 108 9.75 -7.95 12.93
CA PHE A 108 11.11 -7.85 13.44
C PHE A 108 11.19 -7.16 14.80
N TYR A 109 10.47 -6.04 14.98
CA TYR A 109 10.63 -5.20 16.17
C TYR A 109 9.57 -5.43 17.25
N TRP A 110 8.37 -5.88 16.87
CA TRP A 110 7.19 -5.74 17.73
C TRP A 110 6.46 -7.06 18.01
N SER A 111 6.59 -8.09 17.15
CA SER A 111 5.78 -9.31 17.24
C SER A 111 5.92 -10.11 18.53
N THR A 112 7.07 -10.02 19.19
CA THR A 112 7.37 -10.70 20.46
C THR A 112 7.39 -9.75 21.66
N SER A 113 7.03 -8.48 21.46
CA SER A 113 7.02 -7.44 22.48
C SER A 113 5.64 -6.79 22.57
N ASN A 114 5.42 -5.99 23.61
CA ASN A 114 4.23 -5.15 23.71
C ASN A 114 4.65 -3.68 23.63
N PRO A 115 4.99 -3.18 22.43
CA PRO A 115 5.55 -1.84 22.28
C PRO A 115 4.50 -0.79 22.65
N SER A 116 4.95 0.25 23.34
CA SER A 116 4.15 1.43 23.59
C SER A 116 3.89 2.22 22.30
N ALA A 117 2.85 3.06 22.30
CA ALA A 117 2.56 3.93 21.18
C ALA A 117 3.72 4.89 20.85
N LEU A 118 4.45 5.34 21.88
CA LEU A 118 5.62 6.21 21.70
C LEU A 118 6.76 5.50 20.97
N GLU A 119 7.04 4.24 21.30
CA GLU A 119 8.07 3.43 20.62
C GLU A 119 7.73 3.19 19.15
N ILE A 120 6.46 2.88 18.85
CA ILE A 120 5.97 2.72 17.47
C ILE A 120 6.15 4.03 16.70
N ARG A 121 5.67 5.15 17.25
CA ARG A 121 5.75 6.46 16.58
C ARG A 121 7.19 6.91 16.36
N THR A 122 8.06 6.75 17.36
CA THR A 122 9.50 7.06 17.25
C THR A 122 10.16 6.26 16.14
N ARG A 123 9.81 4.97 16.00
CA ARG A 123 10.31 4.14 14.90
C ARG A 123 9.80 4.66 13.55
N MET A 124 8.51 4.99 13.45
CA MET A 124 7.90 5.51 12.24
C MET A 124 8.53 6.82 11.77
N ASP A 125 8.88 7.72 12.70
CA ASP A 125 9.57 8.97 12.39
C ASP A 125 10.94 8.74 11.72
N GLY A 126 11.62 7.64 12.05
CA GLY A 126 12.90 7.24 11.45
C GLY A 126 12.79 6.40 10.18
N LEU A 127 11.58 6.14 9.67
CA LEU A 127 11.38 5.40 8.42
C LEU A 127 11.31 6.30 7.19
N ASP A 128 11.38 7.63 7.32
CA ASP A 128 11.40 8.56 6.18
C ASP A 128 10.27 8.35 5.16
N PHE A 129 9.04 8.15 5.66
CA PHE A 129 7.88 8.14 4.78
C PHE A 129 7.69 9.50 4.11
N VAL A 130 7.38 9.46 2.82
CA VAL A 130 7.04 10.62 2.00
C VAL A 130 5.63 10.47 1.43
N GLN A 131 5.00 11.61 1.14
CA GLN A 131 3.69 11.68 0.48
C GLN A 131 3.79 12.58 -0.75
N HIS A 132 3.14 12.15 -1.83
CA HIS A 132 2.90 12.99 -3.01
C HIS A 132 1.42 13.00 -3.37
N GLN A 133 0.91 14.18 -3.71
CA GLN A 133 -0.42 14.37 -4.27
C GLN A 133 -0.29 14.43 -5.80
N ASN A 134 -1.09 13.62 -6.51
CA ASN A 134 -1.16 13.58 -7.97
C ASN A 134 0.19 13.43 -8.70
N SER A 135 1.21 12.91 -8.02
CA SER A 135 2.56 12.68 -8.55
C SER A 135 3.26 11.55 -7.79
N GLY A 136 4.55 11.29 -8.07
CA GLY A 136 5.37 10.35 -7.31
C GLY A 136 5.19 8.86 -7.62
N LEU A 137 4.31 8.46 -8.55
CA LEU A 137 4.11 7.04 -8.88
C LEU A 137 5.37 6.34 -9.38
N SER A 138 6.11 6.98 -10.30
CA SER A 138 7.33 6.39 -10.85
C SER A 138 8.47 6.31 -9.82
N GLU A 139 8.58 7.29 -8.93
CA GLU A 139 9.55 7.26 -7.82
C GLU A 139 9.19 6.20 -6.79
N ALA A 140 7.91 6.12 -6.39
CA ALA A 140 7.41 5.09 -5.49
C ALA A 140 7.66 3.67 -6.05
N ALA A 141 7.30 3.45 -7.31
CA ALA A 141 7.57 2.20 -8.02
C ALA A 141 9.07 1.91 -8.10
N ALA A 142 9.92 2.94 -8.21
CA ALA A 142 11.35 2.74 -8.30
C ALA A 142 11.99 2.12 -7.05
N THR A 143 11.36 2.30 -5.88
CA THR A 143 11.87 1.78 -4.60
C THR A 143 11.75 0.25 -4.46
N GLY A 144 10.80 -0.37 -5.17
CA GLY A 144 10.40 -1.76 -4.95
C GLY A 144 9.84 -2.05 -3.55
N CYS A 145 9.56 -1.02 -2.75
CA CYS A 145 9.00 -1.14 -1.41
C CYS A 145 7.46 -1.10 -1.44
N GLU A 146 6.83 -1.32 -0.29
CA GLU A 146 5.38 -1.17 -0.13
C GLU A 146 4.97 0.28 -0.42
N VAL A 147 4.07 0.42 -1.38
CA VAL A 147 3.45 1.68 -1.78
C VAL A 147 1.99 1.65 -1.36
N MET A 148 1.60 2.61 -0.54
CA MET A 148 0.23 2.87 -0.15
C MET A 148 -0.36 3.91 -1.10
N LEU A 149 -1.21 3.44 -2.01
CA LEU A 149 -1.85 4.25 -3.03
C LEU A 149 -3.32 4.48 -2.70
N PHE A 150 -3.67 5.73 -2.42
CA PHE A 150 -5.03 6.18 -2.15
C PHE A 150 -5.60 6.88 -3.38
N ALA A 151 -6.76 6.41 -3.85
CA ALA A 151 -7.60 7.03 -4.88
C ALA A 151 -9.04 6.53 -4.74
N GLU A 152 -9.98 7.15 -5.44
CA GLU A 152 -11.40 6.71 -5.48
C GLU A 152 -11.59 5.46 -6.35
N SER A 153 -10.89 5.37 -7.48
CA SER A 153 -10.91 4.23 -8.38
C SER A 153 -9.55 3.97 -9.01
N PHE A 154 -9.42 2.78 -9.60
CA PHE A 154 -8.18 2.30 -10.18
C PHE A 154 -8.42 1.59 -11.50
N ARG A 155 -7.62 1.94 -12.51
CA ARG A 155 -7.50 1.16 -13.74
C ARG A 155 -6.56 -0.01 -13.48
N TYR A 156 -6.87 -1.15 -14.09
CA TYR A 156 -6.02 -2.32 -14.02
C TYR A 156 -5.82 -2.99 -15.38
N GLN A 157 -4.74 -3.76 -15.44
CA GLN A 157 -4.47 -4.75 -16.46
C GLN A 157 -3.96 -6.03 -15.79
N ILE A 158 -4.57 -7.18 -16.09
CA ILE A 158 -4.12 -8.48 -15.61
C ILE A 158 -2.78 -8.83 -16.30
N CYS A 159 -1.82 -9.30 -15.52
CA CYS A 159 -0.50 -9.74 -15.99
C CYS A 159 -0.53 -11.19 -16.49
#